data_AF-A0A8B6J086-F1
#
_entry.id   AF-A0A8B6J086-F1
#
_cell.length_a   1.000
_cell.length_b   1.000
_cell.length_c   1.000
_cell.angle_alpha   90.00
_cell.angle_beta   90.00
_cell.angle_gamma   90.00
#
_symmetry.space_group_name_H-M   'P 1'
#
loop_
_entity.id
_entity.type
_entity.pdbx_description
1 polymer ?
#
loop_
_entity_poly.entity_id
_entity_poly.type
_entity_poly.pdbx_seq_one_letter_code
_entity_poly.pdbx_strand_id
1 'polypeptide(L)'
;MRRKIEKYIKWTVLFLTLFGTVLLISRPVSADQMVNQSERTNNVRVLTDSDGYSTNEGRDREFGKQKGNDDGKNGYWPNVNRQEITIPKGIDYPDKYRDGYEEGYSEGWHKEHPFQGAIFDVFVSIWGVVSGLFSEAN
;
A
#
# COMPACT_ATOMS: atom_id res chain seq x y z
N MET A 1 -19.00 -39.43 -15.11
CA MET A 1 -18.67 -38.00 -14.86
C MET A 1 -19.32 -37.44 -13.59
N ARG A 2 -20.61 -37.69 -13.31
CA ARG A 2 -21.34 -37.17 -12.13
C ARG A 2 -20.65 -37.36 -10.76
N ARG A 3 -20.18 -38.58 -10.46
CA ARG A 3 -19.55 -38.90 -9.15
C ARG A 3 -18.25 -38.15 -8.87
N LYS A 4 -17.51 -37.73 -9.91
CA LYS A 4 -16.28 -36.94 -9.75
C LYS A 4 -16.62 -35.47 -9.47
N ILE A 5 -17.57 -34.92 -10.23
CA ILE A 5 -18.02 -33.52 -10.11
C ILE A 5 -18.62 -33.23 -8.72
N GLU A 6 -19.41 -34.15 -8.17
CA GLU A 6 -19.97 -34.02 -6.81
C GLU A 6 -18.89 -33.96 -5.72
N LYS A 7 -17.78 -34.67 -5.89
CA LYS A 7 -16.64 -34.63 -4.96
C LYS A 7 -15.90 -33.30 -5.03
N TYR A 8 -15.69 -32.75 -6.23
CA TYR A 8 -15.04 -31.45 -6.41
C TYR A 8 -15.90 -30.28 -5.92
N ILE A 9 -17.22 -30.32 -6.13
CA ILE A 9 -18.15 -29.28 -5.63
C ILE A 9 -18.15 -29.24 -4.10
N LYS A 10 -18.09 -30.40 -3.44
CA LYS A 10 -18.00 -30.44 -1.96
C LYS A 10 -16.70 -29.83 -1.46
N TRP A 11 -15.58 -30.03 -2.16
CA TRP A 11 -14.29 -29.45 -1.79
C TRP A 11 -14.24 -27.95 -2.02
N THR A 12 -14.79 -27.44 -3.14
CA THR A 12 -14.81 -26.00 -3.39
C THR A 12 -15.70 -25.26 -2.40
N VAL A 13 -16.87 -25.81 -2.04
CA VAL A 13 -17.73 -25.24 -0.99
C VAL A 13 -17.02 -25.24 0.36
N LEU A 14 -16.24 -26.28 0.68
CA LEU A 14 -15.48 -26.39 1.92
C LEU A 14 -14.30 -25.39 1.96
N PHE A 15 -13.60 -25.17 0.84
CA PHE A 15 -12.59 -24.12 0.72
C PHE A 15 -13.21 -22.73 0.83
N LEU A 16 -14.36 -22.48 0.20
CA LEU A 16 -15.01 -21.17 0.23
C LEU A 16 -15.54 -20.83 1.63
N THR A 17 -16.08 -21.81 2.36
CA THR A 17 -16.50 -21.63 3.77
C THR A 17 -15.32 -21.50 4.72
N LEU A 18 -14.25 -22.27 4.52
CA LEU A 18 -13.02 -22.14 5.31
C LEU A 18 -12.35 -20.78 5.08
N PHE A 19 -12.29 -20.31 3.83
CA PHE A 19 -11.73 -18.99 3.49
C PHE A 19 -12.61 -17.85 4.01
N GLY A 20 -13.94 -17.98 3.92
CA GLY A 20 -14.88 -17.00 4.46
C GLY A 20 -14.84 -16.88 5.98
N THR A 21 -14.63 -17.98 6.71
CA THR A 21 -14.51 -17.96 8.18
C THR A 21 -13.17 -17.39 8.64
N VAL A 22 -12.06 -17.68 7.93
CA VAL A 22 -10.77 -17.03 8.18
C VAL A 22 -10.87 -15.52 7.93
N LEU A 23 -11.50 -15.08 6.83
CA LEU A 23 -11.75 -13.65 6.58
C LEU A 23 -12.60 -12.97 7.66
N LEU A 24 -13.57 -13.67 8.26
CA LEU A 24 -14.41 -13.12 9.33
C LEU A 24 -13.72 -13.04 10.70
N ILE A 25 -12.75 -13.93 10.96
CA ILE A 25 -11.95 -13.92 12.20
C ILE A 25 -10.72 -13.03 12.04
N SER A 26 -10.29 -12.77 10.81
CA SER A 26 -9.45 -11.64 10.44
C SER A 26 -10.21 -10.33 10.62
N ARG A 27 -10.57 -10.02 11.87
CA ARG A 27 -10.79 -8.63 12.25
C ARG A 27 -9.55 -7.88 11.78
N PRO A 28 -9.67 -6.88 10.90
CA PRO A 28 -8.57 -5.95 10.73
C PRO A 28 -8.29 -5.44 12.14
N VAL A 29 -7.05 -5.61 12.61
CA VAL A 29 -6.59 -4.86 13.75
C VAL A 29 -6.57 -3.43 13.21
N SER A 30 -7.69 -2.72 13.36
CA SER A 30 -7.68 -1.27 13.42
C SER A 30 -6.71 -0.97 14.54
N ALA A 31 -5.45 -0.78 14.18
CA ALA A 31 -4.58 0.08 14.94
C ALA A 31 -5.31 1.42 14.89
N ASP A 32 -6.09 1.65 15.95
CA ASP A 32 -6.69 2.92 16.30
C ASP A 32 -5.51 3.85 16.60
N GLN A 33 -4.83 4.29 15.54
CA GLN A 33 -3.93 5.40 15.66
C GLN A 33 -4.82 6.62 15.64
N MET A 34 -5.33 6.94 16.84
CA MET A 34 -5.92 8.22 17.19
C MET A 34 -4.93 9.33 16.81
N VAL A 35 -4.91 9.73 15.56
CA VAL A 35 -4.40 11.04 15.17
C VAL A 35 -5.58 11.96 15.28
N ASN A 36 -5.60 12.69 16.40
CA ASN A 36 -6.53 13.76 16.72
C ASN A 36 -6.86 14.56 15.46
N GLN A 37 -8.10 14.39 15.00
CA GLN A 37 -8.75 15.27 14.05
C GLN A 37 -9.04 16.58 14.78
N SER A 38 -7.99 17.40 14.97
CA SER A 38 -8.15 18.80 15.31
C SER A 38 -8.23 19.58 14.01
N GLU A 39 -9.42 20.14 13.81
CA GLU A 39 -9.71 21.28 12.96
C GLU A 39 -8.49 22.19 12.68
N ARG A 40 -8.07 22.26 11.42
CA ARG A 40 -7.44 23.46 10.85
C ARG A 40 -7.50 23.35 9.33
N THR A 41 -8.50 23.95 8.72
CA THR A 41 -8.46 25.36 8.27
C THR A 41 -7.30 25.58 7.31
N ASN A 42 -7.69 25.88 6.06
CA ASN A 42 -6.93 26.56 5.02
C ASN A 42 -5.83 27.49 5.55
N ASN A 43 -4.59 27.03 5.64
CA ASN A 43 -3.44 27.91 5.76
C ASN A 43 -2.15 27.11 5.56
N VAL A 44 -1.46 27.44 4.47
CA VAL A 44 -0.01 27.40 4.30
C VAL A 44 0.67 27.32 5.67
N ARG A 45 1.06 26.11 6.09
CA ARG A 45 1.87 25.91 7.29
C ARG A 45 3.15 25.23 6.85
N VAL A 46 4.06 26.09 6.42
CA VAL A 46 5.46 25.98 6.81
C VAL A 46 5.45 25.74 8.33
N LEU A 47 5.62 24.49 8.73
CA LEU A 47 5.90 24.11 10.11
C LEU A 47 7.16 23.28 10.11
N THR A 48 8.25 24.01 10.11
CA THR A 48 9.36 23.78 11.03
C THR A 48 8.79 23.53 12.43
N ASP A 49 8.82 22.27 12.89
CA ASP A 49 9.33 21.88 14.22
C ASP A 49 8.85 20.47 14.61
N SER A 50 9.69 19.48 14.28
CA SER A 50 10.14 18.48 15.24
C SER A 50 11.52 18.04 14.77
N ASP A 51 12.53 18.51 15.49
CA ASP A 51 13.87 17.92 15.57
C ASP A 51 14.78 18.03 14.33
N GLY A 52 15.53 19.14 14.29
CA GLY A 52 16.98 19.10 14.12
C GLY A 52 17.52 18.58 12.78
N TYR A 53 17.83 19.52 11.88
CA TYR A 53 18.53 19.29 10.62
C TYR A 53 17.72 18.39 9.66
N SER A 54 16.73 18.96 8.97
CA SER A 54 16.36 18.39 7.68
C SER A 54 17.59 18.51 6.77
N THR A 55 18.37 17.45 6.70
CA THR A 55 19.36 17.30 5.65
C THR A 55 18.64 17.52 4.32
N ASN A 56 19.34 18.04 3.31
CA ASN A 56 18.76 18.20 1.98
C ASN A 56 18.10 16.89 1.48
N GLU A 57 18.60 15.73 1.96
CA GLU A 57 18.00 14.40 1.79
C GLU A 57 16.56 14.29 2.35
N GLY A 58 16.32 14.70 3.60
CA GLY A 58 14.97 14.64 4.20
C GLY A 58 13.99 15.54 3.48
N ARG A 59 14.45 16.75 3.07
CA ARG A 59 13.66 17.68 2.26
C ARG A 59 13.27 17.06 0.91
N ASP A 60 14.22 16.45 0.21
CA ASP A 60 13.98 15.84 -1.09
C ASP A 60 13.07 14.62 -0.99
N ARG A 61 13.21 13.80 0.06
CA ARG A 61 12.30 12.67 0.32
C ARG A 61 10.87 13.13 0.58
N GLU A 62 10.66 14.12 1.44
CA GLU A 62 9.33 14.65 1.73
C GLU A 62 8.69 15.27 0.48
N PHE A 63 9.48 16.00 -0.32
CA PHE A 63 8.99 16.55 -1.58
C PHE A 63 8.61 15.44 -2.57
N GLY A 64 9.42 14.38 -2.66
CA GLY A 64 9.08 13.16 -3.39
C GLY A 64 7.76 12.58 -2.93
N LYS A 65 7.58 12.39 -1.62
CA LYS A 65 6.38 11.82 -1.02
C LYS A 65 5.11 12.61 -1.34
N GLN A 66 5.15 13.93 -1.23
CA GLN A 66 4.00 14.76 -1.60
C GLN A 66 3.66 14.61 -3.07
N LYS A 67 4.66 14.69 -3.94
CA LYS A 67 4.46 14.59 -5.39
C LYS A 67 3.94 13.22 -5.81
N GLY A 68 4.52 12.15 -5.25
CA GLY A 68 4.06 10.79 -5.41
C GLY A 68 2.62 10.63 -4.98
N ASN A 69 2.24 11.16 -3.80
CA ASN A 69 0.86 11.06 -3.31
C ASN A 69 -0.17 11.65 -4.25
N ASP A 70 0.10 12.81 -4.83
CA ASP A 70 -0.80 13.44 -5.79
C ASP A 70 -0.89 12.66 -7.11
N ASP A 71 0.25 12.15 -7.60
CA ASP A 71 0.27 11.39 -8.85
C ASP A 71 -0.37 9.99 -8.67
N GLY A 72 -0.21 9.37 -7.50
CA GLY A 72 -0.75 8.06 -7.14
C GLY A 72 -2.26 7.99 -7.03
N LYS A 73 -2.93 9.12 -6.69
CA LYS A 73 -4.39 9.23 -6.68
C LYS A 73 -5.04 8.85 -8.01
N ASN A 74 -4.34 9.10 -9.12
CA ASN A 74 -4.81 8.77 -10.47
C ASN A 74 -4.04 7.59 -11.09
N GLY A 75 -3.25 6.90 -10.27
CA GLY A 75 -2.42 5.78 -10.69
C GLY A 75 -3.26 4.57 -11.10
N TYR A 76 -2.77 3.80 -12.08
CA TYR A 76 -3.45 2.56 -12.49
C TYR A 76 -3.17 1.39 -11.51
N TRP A 77 -2.01 1.39 -10.86
CA TRP A 77 -1.56 0.38 -9.89
C TRP A 77 -0.96 1.06 -8.65
N PRO A 78 -0.87 0.36 -7.49
CA PRO A 78 -0.28 0.90 -6.26
C PRO A 78 1.25 1.06 -6.31
N ASN A 79 1.89 0.52 -7.35
CA ASN A 79 3.34 0.58 -7.54
C ASN A 79 3.66 1.34 -8.82
N VAL A 80 4.79 2.05 -8.79
CA VAL A 80 5.37 2.76 -9.93
C VAL A 80 6.75 2.20 -10.21
N ASN A 81 7.18 2.27 -11.47
CA ASN A 81 8.54 1.89 -11.84
C ASN A 81 9.52 2.99 -11.38
N ARG A 82 10.40 2.66 -10.42
CA ARG A 82 11.41 3.59 -9.87
C ARG A 82 12.22 4.32 -10.94
N GLN A 83 12.58 3.62 -12.01
CA GLN A 83 13.42 4.17 -13.06
C GLN A 83 12.68 5.19 -13.95
N GLU A 84 11.34 5.13 -13.98
CA GLU A 84 10.49 6.06 -14.75
C GLU A 84 10.14 7.32 -13.95
N ILE A 85 10.43 7.35 -12.65
CA ILE A 85 10.22 8.54 -11.81
C ILE A 85 11.12 9.66 -12.30
N THR A 86 10.49 10.72 -12.81
CA THR A 86 11.16 11.93 -13.27
C THR A 86 11.60 12.76 -12.07
N ILE A 87 12.88 13.11 -12.02
CA ILE A 87 13.45 13.91 -10.93
C ILE A 87 13.38 15.40 -11.32
N PRO A 88 12.69 16.26 -10.54
CA PRO A 88 12.67 17.69 -10.79
C PRO A 88 14.05 18.34 -10.62
N LYS A 89 14.24 19.52 -11.24
CA LYS A 89 15.44 20.32 -11.00
C LYS A 89 15.47 20.81 -9.55
N GLY A 90 16.66 20.85 -8.94
CA GLY A 90 16.84 21.30 -7.55
C GLY A 90 16.73 20.20 -6.48
N ILE A 91 16.69 18.94 -6.91
CA ILE A 91 16.85 17.78 -6.03
C ILE A 91 18.34 17.47 -5.88
N ASP A 92 18.80 17.47 -4.63
CA ASP A 92 20.19 17.17 -4.26
C ASP A 92 20.40 15.66 -4.08
N TYR A 93 19.35 14.94 -3.63
CA TYR A 93 19.34 13.50 -3.37
C TYR A 93 18.27 12.78 -4.19
N PRO A 94 18.55 12.48 -5.47
CA PRO A 94 17.61 11.83 -6.39
C PRO A 94 17.03 10.51 -5.87
N ASP A 95 17.85 9.69 -5.20
CA ASP A 95 17.37 8.42 -4.66
C ASP A 95 16.38 8.63 -3.51
N LYS A 96 16.63 9.62 -2.66
CA LYS A 96 15.76 9.93 -1.51
C LYS A 96 14.44 10.53 -1.98
N TYR A 97 14.49 11.36 -3.00
CA TYR A 97 13.31 11.82 -3.72
C TYR A 97 12.50 10.64 -4.27
N ARG A 98 13.14 9.68 -4.95
CA ARG A 98 12.45 8.50 -5.52
C ARG A 98 11.83 7.63 -4.43
N ASP A 99 12.55 7.36 -3.35
CA ASP A 99 12.05 6.56 -2.23
C ASP A 99 10.80 7.21 -1.62
N GLY A 100 10.84 8.53 -1.42
CA GLY A 100 9.66 9.29 -0.98
C GLY A 100 8.53 9.22 -2.00
N TYR A 101 8.82 9.40 -3.28
CA TYR A 101 7.81 9.35 -4.34
C TYR A 101 7.09 8.01 -4.41
N GLU A 102 7.81 6.88 -4.36
CA GLU A 102 7.21 5.55 -4.39
C GLU A 102 6.25 5.33 -3.20
N GLU A 103 6.70 5.70 -2.00
CA GLU A 103 5.90 5.62 -0.77
C GLU A 103 4.64 6.48 -0.90
N GLY A 104 4.81 7.76 -1.27
CA GLY A 104 3.70 8.69 -1.46
C GLY A 104 2.70 8.19 -2.50
N TYR A 105 3.19 7.70 -3.63
CA TYR A 105 2.38 7.19 -4.74
C TYR A 105 1.50 6.02 -4.31
N SER A 106 2.07 5.06 -3.59
CA SER A 106 1.30 3.93 -3.05
C SER A 106 0.23 4.40 -2.05
N GLU A 107 0.56 5.33 -1.15
CA GLU A 107 -0.40 5.92 -0.22
C GLU A 107 -1.52 6.67 -0.94
N GLY A 108 -1.20 7.42 -2.00
CA GLY A 108 -2.16 8.18 -2.81
C GLY A 108 -3.14 7.26 -3.52
N TRP A 109 -2.63 6.18 -4.10
CA TRP A 109 -3.44 5.17 -4.77
C TRP A 109 -4.41 4.50 -3.80
N HIS A 110 -3.94 4.02 -2.65
CA HIS A 110 -4.81 3.37 -1.66
C HIS A 110 -5.93 4.29 -1.13
N LYS A 111 -5.67 5.60 -1.02
CA LYS A 111 -6.69 6.58 -0.59
C LYS A 111 -7.85 6.69 -1.58
N GLU A 112 -7.57 6.70 -2.89
CA GLU A 112 -8.61 6.81 -3.92
C GLU A 112 -9.21 5.46 -4.33
N HIS A 113 -8.48 4.37 -4.06
CA HIS A 113 -8.86 3.02 -4.42
C HIS A 113 -9.08 2.11 -3.19
N PRO A 114 -9.87 2.49 -2.17
CA PRO A 114 -9.93 1.78 -0.90
C PRO A 114 -10.43 0.33 -1.03
N PHE A 115 -11.41 0.08 -1.91
CA PHE A 115 -11.90 -1.27 -2.16
C PHE A 115 -10.90 -2.13 -2.94
N GLN A 116 -10.22 -1.56 -3.94
CA GLN A 116 -9.24 -2.29 -4.74
C GLN A 116 -7.96 -2.53 -3.96
N GLY A 117 -7.55 -1.59 -3.10
CA GLY A 117 -6.45 -1.75 -2.14
C GLY A 117 -6.71 -2.91 -1.18
N ALA A 118 -7.89 -2.95 -0.54
CA ALA A 118 -8.24 -4.07 0.33
C ALA A 118 -8.20 -5.43 -0.39
N ILE A 119 -8.66 -5.49 -1.65
CA ILE A 119 -8.58 -6.71 -2.47
C ILE A 119 -7.12 -7.06 -2.79
N PHE A 120 -6.31 -6.06 -3.14
CA PHE A 120 -4.90 -6.25 -3.47
C PHE A 120 -4.11 -6.76 -2.26
N ASP A 121 -4.34 -6.20 -1.07
CA ASP A 121 -3.70 -6.64 0.18
C ASP A 121 -4.03 -8.09 0.52
N VAL A 122 -5.31 -8.47 0.38
CA VAL A 122 -5.74 -9.87 0.57
C VAL A 122 -5.06 -10.78 -0.45
N PHE A 123 -4.97 -10.35 -1.71
CA PHE A 123 -4.30 -11.12 -2.75
C PHE A 123 -2.81 -11.32 -2.47
N VAL A 124 -2.08 -10.24 -2.11
CA VAL A 124 -0.66 -10.30 -1.75
C VAL A 124 -0.44 -11.24 -0.56
N SER A 125 -1.31 -11.19 0.45
CA SER A 125 -1.25 -12.06 1.62
C SER A 125 -1.43 -13.55 1.25
N ILE A 126 -2.46 -13.88 0.46
CA ILE A 126 -2.68 -15.25 -0.03
C ILE A 126 -1.47 -15.73 -0.85
N TRP A 127 -0.98 -14.89 -1.75
CA TRP A 127 0.12 -15.23 -2.63
C TRP A 127 1.42 -15.46 -1.86
N GLY A 128 1.69 -14.67 -0.81
CA GLY A 128 2.82 -14.86 0.10
C GLY A 128 2.84 -16.23 0.77
N VAL A 129 1.68 -16.70 1.26
CA VAL A 129 1.57 -18.05 1.86
C VAL A 129 1.79 -19.15 0.82
N VAL A 130 1.16 -19.01 -0.35
CA VAL A 130 1.29 -19.99 -1.44
C VAL A 130 2.73 -20.09 -1.93
N SER A 131 3.39 -18.95 -2.17
CA SER A 131 4.79 -18.91 -2.61
C SER A 131 5.75 -19.48 -1.56
N GLY A 132 5.48 -19.27 -0.26
CA GLY A 132 6.23 -19.92 0.82
C GLY A 132 6.15 -21.44 0.75
N LEU A 133 4.94 -21.99 0.61
CA LEU A 133 4.72 -23.45 0.52
C LEU A 133 5.42 -24.10 -0.68
N PHE A 134 5.48 -23.42 -1.83
CA PHE A 134 6.16 -23.94 -3.01
C PHE A 134 7.67 -23.72 -2.99
N SER A 135 8.16 -22.72 -2.26
CA SER A 135 9.60 -22.49 -2.08
C SER A 135 10.24 -23.50 -1.14
N GLU A 136 9.46 -24.09 -0.23
CA GLU A 136 9.93 -25.10 0.74
C GLU A 136 9.91 -26.53 0.17
N ALA A 137 9.28 -26.74 -0.99
CA ALA A 137 9.13 -28.04 -1.64
C ALA A 137 10.21 -28.35 -2.70
N ASN A 138 11.21 -27.49 -2.85
CA ASN A 138 12.29 -27.56 -3.84
C ASN A 138 13.66 -27.36 -3.17
#